data_AF-A0A7G6YWY2-F1
#
_entry.id   AF-A0A7G6YWY2-F1
#
_cell.length_a   1.000
_cell.length_b   1.000
_cell.length_c   1.000
_cell.angle_alpha   90.00
_cell.angle_beta   90.00
_cell.angle_gamma   90.00
#
_symmetry.space_group_name_H-M   'P 1'
#
loop_
_entity.id
_entity.type
_entity.pdbx_description
1 polymer ?
#
loop_
_entity_poly.entity_id
_entity_poly.type
_entity_poly.pdbx_seq_one_letter_code
_entity_poly.pdbx_strand_id
1 'polypeptide(L)'
;MTDAPLTVLVSGASGLVGTELTRQLREAGHRVVALVRGEARDDDQVTWVPAAGIVDYTVLDRADAVVNLSGANLGRLPWTPGYKKEIVASRVSATQTLARGMARAETPPTVFLSGSAVGIYGDRPGERLTEESPRGTGFLSDVVAEWEAATAEAPSGTRVAHLRTGVVVGPGGALKPLLPLTRLGLGSRLGTGDQFWPWISLHDEAAAIVHLLTSTLEGPVNLAGPTPATSDELTRRLAGDLGKPYALTVPEFVISGAMQEAGREMLLPSQQVVPAKLLADGFAFRHRTVDEAVDALVSTL
;
A
#
# COMPACT_ATOMS: atom_id res chain seq x y z
N MET A 1 20.77 15.53 -10.26
CA MET A 1 19.99 16.35 -11.21
C MET A 1 18.59 16.35 -10.66
N THR A 2 18.07 17.48 -10.18
CA THR A 2 16.67 17.55 -9.79
C THR A 2 15.85 17.50 -11.08
N ASP A 3 15.08 16.43 -11.26
CA ASP A 3 14.09 16.34 -12.33
C ASP A 3 13.18 17.58 -12.29
N ALA A 4 12.61 17.92 -13.45
CA ALA A 4 11.68 19.04 -13.54
C ALA A 4 10.51 18.84 -12.55
N PRO A 5 10.01 19.92 -11.91
CA PRO A 5 8.80 19.85 -11.10
C PRO A 5 7.66 19.18 -11.88
N LEU A 6 6.97 18.24 -11.23
CA LEU A 6 5.85 17.49 -11.80
C LEU A 6 4.56 17.93 -11.11
N THR A 7 3.44 17.86 -11.81
CA THR A 7 2.09 17.91 -11.25
C THR A 7 1.56 16.48 -11.09
N VAL A 8 1.40 16.06 -9.84
CA VAL A 8 1.00 14.70 -9.47
C VAL A 8 -0.41 14.71 -8.92
N LEU A 9 -1.31 13.99 -9.58
CA LEU A 9 -2.67 13.78 -9.13
C LEU A 9 -2.73 12.57 -8.18
N VAL A 10 -3.14 12.77 -6.94
CA VAL A 10 -3.09 11.74 -5.89
C VAL A 10 -4.48 11.40 -5.38
N SER A 11 -4.92 10.17 -5.62
CA SER A 11 -6.09 9.58 -4.99
C SER A 11 -5.71 8.99 -3.63
N GLY A 12 -6.61 9.08 -2.63
CA GLY A 12 -6.30 8.60 -1.28
C GLY A 12 -5.27 9.46 -0.52
N ALA A 13 -5.08 10.72 -0.94
CA ALA A 13 -4.09 11.64 -0.37
C ALA A 13 -4.24 11.88 1.15
N SER A 14 -5.45 11.74 1.71
CA SER A 14 -5.69 11.88 3.15
C SER A 14 -5.42 10.59 3.96
N GLY A 15 -5.04 9.51 3.30
CA GLY A 15 -4.71 8.23 3.94
C GLY A 15 -3.32 8.24 4.59
N LEU A 16 -2.95 7.14 5.23
CA LEU A 16 -1.64 6.98 5.88
C LEU A 16 -0.49 7.24 4.89
N VAL A 17 -0.45 6.45 3.81
CA VAL A 17 0.59 6.57 2.77
C VAL A 17 0.43 7.88 1.99
N GLY A 18 -0.80 8.26 1.64
CA GLY A 18 -1.06 9.48 0.87
C GLY A 18 -0.59 10.77 1.57
N THR A 19 -0.70 10.83 2.90
CA THR A 19 -0.26 12.01 3.67
C THR A 19 1.27 12.14 3.62
N GLU A 20 1.98 11.03 3.85
CA GLU A 20 3.44 11.01 3.79
C GLU A 20 3.96 11.23 2.36
N LEU A 21 3.33 10.62 1.36
CA LEU A 21 3.63 10.84 -0.05
C LEU A 21 3.46 12.31 -0.44
N THR A 22 2.36 12.94 -0.04
CA THR A 22 2.11 14.37 -0.33
C THR A 22 3.18 15.25 0.29
N ARG A 23 3.63 14.93 1.52
CA ARG A 23 4.73 15.64 2.18
C ARG A 23 6.02 15.52 1.36
N GLN A 24 6.44 14.28 1.03
CA GLN A 24 7.68 14.04 0.29
C GLN A 24 7.65 14.61 -1.13
N LEU A 25 6.52 14.53 -1.83
CA LEU A 25 6.35 15.13 -3.16
C LEU A 25 6.57 16.65 -3.13
N ARG A 26 5.96 17.34 -2.16
CA ARG A 26 6.11 18.79 -2.00
C ARG A 26 7.53 19.19 -1.62
N GLU A 27 8.19 18.41 -0.75
CA GLU A 27 9.60 18.62 -0.39
C GLU A 27 10.54 18.41 -1.58
N ALA A 28 10.21 17.49 -2.48
CA ALA A 28 10.91 17.28 -3.75
C ALA A 28 10.59 18.35 -4.81
N GLY A 29 9.72 19.33 -4.51
CA GLY A 29 9.36 20.42 -5.41
C GLY A 29 8.25 20.11 -6.41
N HIS A 30 7.58 18.96 -6.29
CA HIS A 30 6.42 18.62 -7.11
C HIS A 30 5.15 19.31 -6.60
N ARG A 31 4.23 19.61 -7.51
CA ARG A 31 2.86 20.03 -7.19
C ARG A 31 2.00 18.80 -6.96
N VAL A 32 1.20 18.82 -5.90
CA VAL A 32 0.26 17.73 -5.59
C VAL A 32 -1.16 18.24 -5.71
N VAL A 33 -1.96 17.56 -6.53
CA VAL A 33 -3.41 17.78 -6.64
C VAL A 33 -4.12 16.56 -6.05
N ALA A 34 -4.91 16.72 -5.01
CA ALA A 34 -5.58 15.64 -4.31
C ALA A 34 -6.96 15.34 -4.90
N LEU A 35 -7.22 14.08 -5.23
CA LEU A 35 -8.56 13.62 -5.61
C LEU A 35 -9.40 13.32 -4.36
N VAL A 36 -10.47 14.09 -4.17
CA VAL A 36 -11.33 14.03 -2.99
C VAL A 36 -12.77 13.62 -3.35
N ARG A 37 -13.38 12.77 -2.51
CA ARG A 37 -14.76 12.28 -2.73
C ARG A 37 -15.85 13.25 -2.27
N GLY A 38 -15.47 14.35 -1.64
CA GLY A 38 -16.37 15.43 -1.21
C GLY A 38 -16.11 16.69 -2.02
N GLU A 39 -16.69 17.80 -1.60
CA GLU A 39 -16.45 19.11 -2.20
C GLU A 39 -14.97 19.51 -2.04
N ALA A 40 -14.30 19.78 -3.17
CA ALA A 40 -12.97 20.37 -3.21
C ALA A 40 -12.96 21.73 -2.49
N ARG A 41 -11.97 21.93 -1.63
CA ARG A 41 -11.90 23.11 -0.75
C ARG A 41 -10.88 24.16 -1.18
N ASP A 42 -10.00 23.81 -2.12
CA ASP A 42 -8.91 24.64 -2.61
C ASP A 42 -8.48 24.18 -4.02
N ASP A 43 -7.61 24.95 -4.67
CA ASP A 43 -7.14 24.73 -6.05
C ASP A 43 -6.24 23.48 -6.21
N ASP A 44 -5.80 22.88 -5.10
CA ASP A 44 -5.03 21.65 -5.08
C ASP A 44 -5.91 20.44 -4.72
N GLN A 45 -7.23 20.58 -4.85
CA GLN A 45 -8.20 19.50 -4.71
C GLN A 45 -9.10 19.40 -5.93
N VAL A 46 -9.39 18.17 -6.35
CA VAL A 46 -10.37 17.88 -7.39
C VAL A 46 -11.39 16.87 -6.89
N THR A 47 -12.66 17.25 -6.99
CA THR A 47 -13.77 16.37 -6.67
C THR A 47 -13.87 15.26 -7.70
N TRP A 48 -14.04 14.02 -7.25
CA TRP A 48 -14.32 12.88 -8.11
C TRP A 48 -15.25 11.88 -7.42
N VAL A 49 -15.96 11.08 -8.22
CA VAL A 49 -16.90 10.07 -7.73
C VAL A 49 -16.55 8.72 -8.37
N PRO A 50 -15.57 7.99 -7.82
CA PRO A 50 -15.07 6.76 -8.44
C PRO A 50 -16.14 5.67 -8.59
N ALA A 51 -17.06 5.57 -7.62
CA ALA A 51 -18.17 4.62 -7.70
C ALA A 51 -19.14 4.89 -8.87
N ALA A 52 -19.18 6.13 -9.36
CA ALA A 52 -19.99 6.54 -10.50
C ALA A 52 -19.18 6.67 -11.80
N GLY A 53 -17.87 6.40 -11.77
CA GLY A 53 -17.01 6.58 -12.95
C GLY A 53 -16.73 8.05 -13.30
N ILE A 54 -16.89 8.97 -12.35
CA ILE A 54 -16.80 10.42 -12.61
C ILE A 54 -15.46 10.95 -12.12
N VAL A 55 -14.70 11.53 -13.04
CA VAL A 55 -13.55 12.39 -12.80
C VAL A 55 -13.57 13.49 -13.87
N ASP A 56 -13.25 14.72 -13.50
CA ASP A 56 -13.03 15.77 -14.49
C ASP A 56 -11.76 15.43 -15.28
N TYR A 57 -11.91 15.02 -16.54
CA TYR A 57 -10.77 14.61 -17.36
C TYR A 57 -9.84 15.78 -17.70
N THR A 58 -10.30 17.03 -17.62
CA THR A 58 -9.47 18.20 -17.91
C THR A 58 -8.36 18.42 -16.88
N VAL A 59 -8.49 17.84 -15.67
CA VAL A 59 -7.39 17.82 -14.70
C VAL A 59 -6.27 16.89 -15.16
N LEU A 60 -6.60 15.82 -15.89
CA LEU A 60 -5.64 14.83 -16.37
C LEU A 60 -4.78 15.41 -17.49
N ASP A 61 -5.32 16.33 -18.29
CA ASP A 61 -4.56 17.09 -19.29
C ASP A 61 -3.43 17.95 -18.67
N ARG A 62 -3.53 18.24 -17.37
CA ARG A 62 -2.60 19.11 -16.62
C ARG A 62 -1.72 18.34 -15.62
N ALA A 63 -1.82 17.01 -15.61
CA ALA A 63 -1.06 16.17 -14.69
C ALA A 63 0.02 15.40 -15.45
N ASP A 64 1.23 15.38 -14.91
CA ASP A 64 2.33 14.58 -15.47
C ASP A 64 2.22 13.12 -15.04
N ALA A 65 1.67 12.90 -13.84
CA ALA A 65 1.52 11.59 -13.23
C ALA A 65 0.23 11.46 -12.40
N VAL A 66 -0.28 10.23 -12.29
CA VAL A 66 -1.39 9.86 -11.40
C VAL A 66 -0.90 8.80 -10.42
N VAL A 67 -1.18 8.99 -9.13
CA VAL A 67 -0.98 7.98 -8.07
C VAL A 67 -2.33 7.61 -7.47
N ASN A 68 -2.69 6.33 -7.53
CA ASN A 68 -3.96 5.83 -7.01
C ASN A 68 -3.78 5.00 -5.74
N LEU A 69 -4.01 5.61 -4.58
CA LEU A 69 -3.96 4.94 -3.26
C LEU A 69 -5.36 4.71 -2.67
N SER A 70 -6.42 4.87 -3.48
CA SER A 70 -7.79 4.70 -3.01
C SER A 70 -8.16 3.23 -2.82
N GLY A 71 -8.79 2.94 -1.69
CA GLY A 71 -9.37 1.63 -1.39
C GLY A 71 -10.03 1.62 -0.02
N ALA A 72 -11.00 0.73 0.16
CA ALA A 72 -11.61 0.49 1.47
C ALA A 72 -10.58 -0.17 2.43
N ASN A 73 -10.68 0.20 3.71
CA ASN A 73 -9.77 -0.27 4.75
C ASN A 73 -10.00 -1.75 5.10
N LEU A 74 -9.04 -2.62 4.79
CA LEU A 74 -9.13 -4.06 5.08
C LEU A 74 -9.33 -4.38 6.58
N GLY A 75 -8.89 -3.50 7.50
CA GLY A 75 -9.04 -3.67 8.94
C GLY A 75 -10.47 -3.45 9.47
N ARG A 76 -11.45 -3.09 8.64
CA ARG A 76 -12.86 -3.04 9.05
C ARG A 76 -13.43 -4.46 9.11
N LEU A 77 -13.78 -4.89 10.31
CA LEU A 77 -14.33 -6.22 10.59
C LEU A 77 -15.79 -6.13 11.05
N PRO A 78 -16.60 -7.19 10.84
CA PRO A 78 -16.27 -8.43 10.12
C PRO A 78 -16.32 -8.28 8.59
N TRP A 79 -15.59 -9.15 7.87
CA TRP A 79 -15.68 -9.26 6.40
C TRP A 79 -16.97 -9.98 5.98
N THR A 80 -18.09 -9.27 6.05
CA THR A 80 -19.37 -9.76 5.51
C THR A 80 -19.32 -9.86 3.98
N PRO A 81 -20.19 -10.64 3.32
CA PRO A 81 -20.27 -10.69 1.86
C PRO A 81 -20.44 -9.30 1.22
N GLY A 82 -21.22 -8.41 1.84
CA GLY A 82 -21.38 -7.02 1.38
C GLY A 82 -20.07 -6.23 1.50
N TYR A 83 -19.35 -6.39 2.61
CA TYR A 83 -18.09 -5.68 2.78
C TYR A 83 -16.97 -6.20 1.86
N LYS A 84 -16.93 -7.51 1.58
CA LYS A 84 -16.01 -8.07 0.57
C LYS A 84 -16.23 -7.48 -0.82
N LYS A 85 -17.50 -7.28 -1.22
CA LYS A 85 -17.83 -6.55 -2.46
C LYS A 85 -17.33 -5.11 -2.41
N GLU A 86 -17.45 -4.43 -1.27
CA GLU A 86 -16.92 -3.06 -1.10
C GLU A 86 -15.38 -3.02 -1.17
N ILE A 87 -14.68 -4.01 -0.61
CA ILE A 87 -13.21 -4.15 -0.71
C ILE A 87 -12.77 -4.18 -2.17
N VAL A 88 -13.42 -5.00 -3.00
CA VAL A 88 -13.14 -5.11 -4.44
C VAL A 88 -13.55 -3.83 -5.17
N ALA A 89 -14.82 -3.43 -5.06
CA ALA A 89 -15.39 -2.32 -5.85
C ALA A 89 -14.68 -0.99 -5.57
N SER A 90 -14.32 -0.71 -4.33
CA SER A 90 -13.60 0.53 -3.97
C SER A 90 -12.24 0.68 -4.65
N ARG A 91 -11.60 -0.42 -5.03
CA ARG A 91 -10.30 -0.46 -5.73
C ARG A 91 -10.50 -0.48 -7.25
N VAL A 92 -11.34 -1.38 -7.74
CA VAL A 92 -11.60 -1.56 -9.17
C VAL A 92 -12.24 -0.31 -9.77
N SER A 93 -13.32 0.21 -9.17
CA SER A 93 -14.01 1.41 -9.70
C SER A 93 -13.12 2.65 -9.69
N ALA A 94 -12.32 2.84 -8.63
CA ALA A 94 -11.36 3.94 -8.55
C ALA A 94 -10.31 3.85 -9.67
N THR A 95 -9.74 2.67 -9.88
CA THR A 95 -8.72 2.41 -10.90
C THR A 95 -9.28 2.58 -12.31
N GLN A 96 -10.45 2.01 -12.60
CA GLN A 96 -11.12 2.16 -13.90
C GLN A 96 -11.50 3.61 -14.19
N THR A 97 -11.95 4.36 -13.18
CA THR A 97 -12.30 5.78 -13.35
C THR A 97 -11.10 6.59 -13.82
N LEU A 98 -9.93 6.35 -13.21
CA LEU A 98 -8.70 7.04 -13.59
C LEU A 98 -8.17 6.57 -14.95
N ALA A 99 -8.11 5.26 -15.19
CA ALA A 99 -7.67 4.70 -16.47
C ALA A 99 -8.52 5.24 -17.64
N ARG A 100 -9.85 5.20 -17.52
CA ARG A 100 -10.78 5.76 -18.51
C ARG A 100 -10.69 7.28 -18.64
N GLY A 101 -10.49 7.97 -17.52
CA GLY A 101 -10.26 9.41 -17.53
C GLY A 101 -9.03 9.75 -18.37
N MET A 102 -7.92 9.06 -18.15
CA MET A 102 -6.68 9.28 -18.90
C MET A 102 -6.85 8.93 -20.38
N ALA A 103 -7.60 7.86 -20.71
CA ALA A 103 -7.94 7.52 -22.10
C ALA A 103 -8.77 8.57 -22.84
N ARG A 104 -9.40 9.51 -22.11
CA ARG A 104 -10.18 10.62 -22.66
C ARG A 104 -9.44 11.95 -22.65
N ALA A 105 -8.31 12.04 -21.96
CA ALA A 105 -7.48 13.24 -21.93
C ALA A 105 -6.86 13.48 -23.31
N GLU A 106 -6.77 14.74 -23.72
CA GLU A 106 -6.05 15.16 -24.93
C GLU A 106 -4.54 14.96 -24.75
N THR A 107 -4.03 15.29 -23.56
CA THR A 107 -2.63 15.12 -23.17
C THR A 107 -2.56 14.26 -21.91
N PRO A 108 -2.69 12.93 -22.03
CA PRO A 108 -2.74 12.06 -20.86
C PRO A 108 -1.44 12.10 -20.05
N PRO A 109 -1.53 11.89 -18.72
CA PRO A 109 -0.36 11.70 -17.87
C PRO A 109 0.54 10.58 -18.38
N THR A 110 1.85 10.78 -18.31
CA THR A 110 2.84 9.81 -18.82
C THR A 110 3.08 8.65 -17.84
N VAL A 111 2.67 8.82 -16.57
CA VAL A 111 2.89 7.85 -15.50
C VAL A 111 1.60 7.58 -14.72
N PHE A 112 1.30 6.30 -14.51
CA PHE A 112 0.24 5.85 -13.62
C PHE A 112 0.76 4.83 -12.60
N LEU A 113 0.90 5.28 -11.36
CA LEU A 113 1.26 4.42 -10.23
C LEU A 113 -0.03 3.96 -9.53
N SER A 114 -0.46 2.74 -9.84
CA SER A 114 -1.67 2.17 -9.25
C SER A 114 -1.33 1.37 -8.01
N GLY A 115 -2.04 1.62 -6.91
CA GLY A 115 -1.99 0.74 -5.75
C GLY A 115 -2.21 -0.72 -6.14
N SER A 116 -1.53 -1.60 -5.42
CA SER A 116 -1.69 -3.06 -5.45
C SER A 116 -1.35 -3.58 -4.04
N ALA A 117 -1.11 -4.89 -3.88
CA ALA A 117 -0.60 -5.45 -2.62
C ALA A 117 0.14 -6.76 -2.83
N VAL A 118 1.06 -7.07 -1.92
CA VAL A 118 1.68 -8.40 -1.80
C VAL A 118 0.67 -9.53 -1.53
N GLY A 119 -0.57 -9.19 -1.17
CA GLY A 119 -1.68 -10.13 -1.06
C GLY A 119 -1.92 -10.96 -2.33
N ILE A 120 -1.45 -10.53 -3.50
CA ILE A 120 -1.48 -11.32 -4.75
C ILE A 120 -0.79 -12.67 -4.64
N TYR A 121 0.22 -12.80 -3.76
CA TYR A 121 1.00 -14.03 -3.65
C TYR A 121 0.31 -15.11 -2.81
N GLY A 122 -0.72 -14.76 -2.02
CA GLY A 122 -1.37 -15.68 -1.08
C GLY A 122 -0.41 -16.19 0.01
N ASP A 123 -0.76 -17.28 0.69
CA ASP A 123 0.11 -17.91 1.69
C ASP A 123 1.14 -18.85 1.03
N ARG A 124 2.44 -18.59 1.26
CA ARG A 124 3.57 -19.25 0.58
C ARG A 124 4.77 -19.46 1.54
N PRO A 125 4.60 -20.26 2.61
CA PRO A 125 5.64 -20.46 3.60
C PRO A 125 6.89 -21.11 3.00
N GLY A 126 8.06 -20.59 3.35
CA GLY A 126 9.36 -21.13 2.92
C GLY A 126 9.75 -20.77 1.47
N GLU A 127 8.94 -19.96 0.78
CA GLU A 127 9.21 -19.53 -0.57
C GLU A 127 9.64 -18.06 -0.63
N ARG A 128 10.73 -17.80 -1.37
CA ARG A 128 11.17 -16.44 -1.69
C ARG A 128 10.35 -15.92 -2.87
N LEU A 129 9.59 -14.85 -2.64
CA LEU A 129 8.68 -14.28 -3.63
C LEU A 129 9.27 -13.02 -4.28
N THR A 130 9.15 -12.92 -5.59
CA THR A 130 9.55 -11.75 -6.39
C THR A 130 8.41 -11.34 -7.31
N GLU A 131 8.59 -10.27 -8.07
CA GLU A 131 7.60 -9.77 -9.03
C GLU A 131 7.30 -10.78 -10.16
N GLU A 132 8.21 -11.73 -10.39
CA GLU A 132 8.06 -12.84 -11.36
C GLU A 132 7.36 -14.07 -10.75
N SER A 133 7.10 -14.07 -9.44
CA SER A 133 6.40 -15.17 -8.79
C SER A 133 4.92 -15.20 -9.23
N PRO A 134 4.35 -16.38 -9.46
CA PRO A 134 2.97 -16.49 -9.89
C PRO A 134 2.02 -16.05 -8.76
N ARG A 135 0.86 -15.56 -9.17
CA ARG A 135 -0.28 -15.28 -8.30
C ARG A 135 -0.62 -16.52 -7.46
N GLY A 136 -0.93 -16.31 -6.18
CA GLY A 136 -1.42 -17.34 -5.27
C GLY A 136 -2.93 -17.49 -5.27
N THR A 137 -3.47 -18.04 -4.20
CA THR A 137 -4.92 -18.26 -4.01
C THR A 137 -5.42 -17.51 -2.78
N GLY A 138 -6.74 -17.33 -2.71
CA GLY A 138 -7.39 -16.66 -1.58
C GLY A 138 -8.08 -15.37 -1.99
N PHE A 139 -8.94 -14.87 -1.12
CA PHE A 139 -9.75 -13.68 -1.39
C PHE A 139 -8.88 -12.46 -1.71
N LEU A 140 -7.80 -12.22 -0.97
CA LEU A 140 -6.93 -11.07 -1.25
C LEU A 140 -6.13 -11.26 -2.55
N SER A 141 -5.78 -12.49 -2.91
CA SER A 141 -5.16 -12.77 -4.21
C SER A 141 -6.10 -12.43 -5.37
N ASP A 142 -7.38 -12.79 -5.25
CA ASP A 142 -8.43 -12.47 -6.23
C ASP A 142 -8.64 -10.94 -6.32
N VAL A 143 -8.74 -10.26 -5.17
CA VAL A 143 -8.88 -8.80 -5.10
C VAL A 143 -7.75 -8.09 -5.83
N VAL A 144 -6.49 -8.49 -5.60
CA VAL A 144 -5.35 -7.83 -6.22
C VAL A 144 -5.30 -8.11 -7.72
N ALA A 145 -5.63 -9.32 -8.17
CA ALA A 145 -5.69 -9.64 -9.58
C ALA A 145 -6.73 -8.78 -10.33
N GLU A 146 -7.94 -8.65 -9.77
CA GLU A 146 -8.98 -7.78 -10.33
C GLU A 146 -8.57 -6.29 -10.30
N TRP A 147 -7.86 -5.88 -9.25
CA TRP A 147 -7.37 -4.51 -9.10
C TRP A 147 -6.28 -4.17 -10.12
N GLU A 148 -5.29 -5.03 -10.32
CA GLU A 148 -4.24 -4.82 -11.33
C GLU A 148 -4.84 -4.82 -12.75
N ALA A 149 -5.78 -5.75 -13.03
CA ALA A 149 -6.47 -5.82 -14.32
C ALA A 149 -7.31 -4.57 -14.63
N ALA A 150 -7.80 -3.85 -13.61
CA ALA A 150 -8.56 -2.62 -13.76
C ALA A 150 -7.75 -1.46 -14.39
N THR A 151 -6.43 -1.62 -14.51
CA THR A 151 -5.55 -0.65 -15.20
C THR A 151 -5.54 -0.80 -16.72
N ALA A 152 -6.16 -1.84 -17.29
CA ALA A 152 -6.07 -2.20 -18.71
C ALA A 152 -6.55 -1.12 -19.69
N GLU A 153 -7.40 -0.19 -19.25
CA GLU A 153 -7.90 0.93 -20.06
C GLU A 153 -6.96 2.15 -20.04
N ALA A 154 -5.81 2.08 -19.37
CA ALA A 154 -4.82 3.15 -19.40
C ALA A 154 -4.29 3.36 -20.84
N PRO A 155 -4.01 4.60 -21.27
CA PRO A 155 -3.46 4.88 -22.59
C PRO A 155 -2.11 4.17 -22.80
N SER A 156 -1.81 3.75 -24.03
CA SER A 156 -0.52 3.12 -24.37
C SER A 156 0.70 4.01 -24.15
N GLY A 157 0.51 5.34 -24.13
CA GLY A 157 1.56 6.32 -23.79
C GLY A 157 1.76 6.53 -22.29
N THR A 158 0.91 5.94 -21.44
CA THR A 158 0.98 6.03 -19.98
C THR A 158 1.66 4.79 -19.43
N ARG A 159 2.85 4.94 -18.85
CA ARG A 159 3.55 3.86 -18.15
C ARG A 159 2.79 3.49 -16.87
N VAL A 160 2.38 2.24 -16.74
CA VAL A 160 1.65 1.74 -15.57
C VAL A 160 2.58 0.91 -14.68
N ALA A 161 2.65 1.24 -13.39
CA ALA A 161 3.29 0.39 -12.38
C ALA A 161 2.29 0.03 -11.26
N HIS A 162 2.29 -1.24 -10.84
CA HIS A 162 1.45 -1.77 -9.78
C HIS A 162 2.25 -1.85 -8.48
N LEU A 163 1.88 -1.02 -7.51
CA LEU A 163 2.54 -0.87 -6.22
C LEU A 163 2.14 -2.01 -5.28
N ARG A 164 2.83 -3.15 -5.34
CA ARG A 164 2.56 -4.31 -4.46
C ARG A 164 3.09 -4.05 -3.06
N THR A 165 2.37 -3.22 -2.33
CA THR A 165 2.69 -2.76 -0.98
C THR A 165 2.57 -3.89 0.05
N GLY A 166 3.57 -3.96 0.94
CA GLY A 166 3.58 -4.81 2.11
C GLY A 166 2.84 -4.23 3.33
N VAL A 167 3.14 -4.74 4.52
CA VAL A 167 2.71 -4.19 5.80
C VAL A 167 3.46 -2.89 6.07
N VAL A 168 2.79 -1.77 5.85
CA VAL A 168 3.35 -0.44 6.11
C VAL A 168 3.50 -0.20 7.62
N VAL A 169 4.74 -0.10 8.10
CA VAL A 169 5.11 0.24 9.47
C VAL A 169 5.02 1.75 9.65
N GLY A 170 3.97 2.20 10.34
CA GLY A 170 3.68 3.60 10.61
C GLY A 170 2.57 3.76 11.67
N PRO A 171 2.17 4.99 12.04
CA PRO A 171 1.20 5.22 13.11
C PRO A 171 -0.24 4.82 12.76
N GLY A 172 -0.49 4.40 11.52
CA GLY A 172 -1.79 3.98 11.00
C GLY A 172 -1.79 2.53 10.50
N GLY A 173 -2.69 2.24 9.56
CA GLY A 173 -2.69 0.96 8.84
C GLY A 173 -2.80 -0.26 9.78
N ALA A 174 -1.96 -1.27 9.54
CA ALA A 174 -1.92 -2.50 10.34
C ALA A 174 -1.48 -2.27 11.79
N LEU A 175 -0.69 -1.22 12.05
CA LEU A 175 -0.18 -0.91 13.39
C LEU A 175 -1.22 -0.17 14.24
N LYS A 176 -2.20 0.50 13.63
CA LYS A 176 -3.25 1.24 14.35
C LYS A 176 -3.96 0.40 15.43
N PRO A 177 -4.41 -0.84 15.17
CA PRO A 177 -4.96 -1.69 16.23
C PRO A 177 -3.91 -2.31 17.16
N LEU A 178 -2.67 -2.52 16.68
CA LEU A 178 -1.60 -3.15 17.46
C LEU A 178 -0.99 -2.22 18.51
N LEU A 179 -0.81 -0.94 18.18
CA LEU A 179 -0.23 0.08 19.07
C LEU A 179 -0.96 0.21 20.43
N PRO A 180 -2.30 0.42 20.48
CA PRO A 180 -2.99 0.54 21.76
C PRO A 180 -2.93 -0.76 22.58
N LEU A 181 -3.07 -1.92 21.96
CA LEU A 181 -2.95 -3.22 22.65
C LEU A 181 -1.54 -3.39 23.25
N THR A 182 -0.52 -3.07 22.47
CA THR A 182 0.87 -3.16 22.91
C THR A 182 1.15 -2.20 24.07
N ARG A 183 0.67 -0.94 23.99
CA ARG A 183 0.79 0.04 25.09
C ARG A 183 0.14 -0.41 26.40
N LEU A 184 -0.92 -1.21 26.32
CA LEU A 184 -1.59 -1.83 27.46
C LEU A 184 -0.87 -3.10 27.98
N GLY A 185 0.27 -3.47 27.40
CA GLY A 185 1.01 -4.70 27.75
C GLY A 185 0.40 -5.97 27.16
N LEU A 186 -0.50 -5.83 26.17
CA LEU A 186 -1.14 -6.95 25.46
C LEU A 186 -0.43 -7.26 24.13
N GLY A 187 0.82 -6.82 23.98
CA GLY A 187 1.67 -7.20 22.85
C GLY A 187 1.80 -8.71 22.78
N SER A 188 1.50 -9.29 21.62
CA SER A 188 1.35 -10.73 21.46
C SER A 188 2.02 -11.25 20.20
N ARG A 189 2.58 -12.45 20.30
CA ARG A 189 2.93 -13.28 19.15
C ARG A 189 1.66 -13.79 18.48
N LEU A 190 1.59 -13.74 17.16
CA LEU A 190 0.42 -14.19 16.38
C LEU A 190 0.71 -15.52 15.70
N GLY A 191 -0.06 -16.56 16.02
CA GLY A 191 0.21 -17.91 15.53
C GLY A 191 1.55 -18.45 16.02
N THR A 192 2.33 -19.07 15.12
CA THR A 192 3.70 -19.49 15.43
C THR A 192 4.66 -18.32 15.60
N GLY A 193 4.37 -17.18 14.95
CA GLY A 193 5.25 -16.02 14.89
C GLY A 193 6.26 -16.06 13.75
N ASP A 194 6.50 -17.23 13.16
CA ASP A 194 7.53 -17.49 12.15
C ASP A 194 7.10 -17.07 10.74
N GLN A 195 5.84 -16.69 10.55
CA GLN A 195 5.35 -16.23 9.25
C GLN A 195 6.05 -14.92 8.87
N PHE A 196 6.58 -14.88 7.64
CA PHE A 196 7.20 -13.69 7.10
C PHE A 196 6.11 -12.65 6.83
N TRP A 197 6.26 -11.49 7.45
CA TRP A 197 5.46 -10.32 7.15
C TRP A 197 6.26 -9.42 6.22
N PRO A 198 5.88 -9.31 4.93
CA PRO A 198 6.54 -8.42 4.01
C PRO A 198 6.25 -6.98 4.44
N TRP A 199 7.14 -6.38 5.21
CA TRP A 199 6.95 -5.07 5.83
C TRP A 199 7.61 -3.98 4.98
N ILE A 200 7.26 -2.71 5.17
CA ILE A 200 7.99 -1.55 4.66
C ILE A 200 7.76 -0.37 5.59
N SER A 201 8.75 0.50 5.82
CA SER A 201 8.52 1.71 6.62
C SER A 201 7.58 2.68 5.89
N LEU A 202 6.77 3.46 6.61
CA LEU A 202 5.91 4.49 5.99
C LEU A 202 6.73 5.48 5.14
N HIS A 203 7.91 5.84 5.60
CA HIS A 203 8.82 6.72 4.86
C HIS A 203 9.26 6.06 3.54
N ASP A 204 9.71 4.80 3.57
CA ASP A 204 10.21 4.11 2.38
C ASP A 204 9.11 3.75 1.40
N GLU A 205 7.88 3.47 1.88
CA GLU A 205 6.71 3.31 1.02
C GLU A 205 6.47 4.56 0.17
N ALA A 206 6.41 5.73 0.81
CA ALA A 206 6.23 6.99 0.10
C ALA A 206 7.44 7.33 -0.78
N ALA A 207 8.66 7.11 -0.30
CA ALA A 207 9.87 7.39 -1.06
C ALA A 207 10.00 6.50 -2.29
N ALA A 208 9.58 5.23 -2.20
CA ALA A 208 9.53 4.33 -3.35
C ALA A 208 8.52 4.82 -4.40
N ILE A 209 7.35 5.32 -3.97
CA ILE A 209 6.37 5.92 -4.89
C ILE A 209 6.96 7.16 -5.57
N VAL A 210 7.67 8.03 -4.83
CA VAL A 210 8.35 9.20 -5.42
C VAL A 210 9.41 8.76 -6.44
N HIS A 211 10.25 7.77 -6.09
CA HIS A 211 11.25 7.19 -6.99
C HIS A 211 10.63 6.65 -8.27
N LEU A 212 9.48 5.98 -8.17
CA LEU A 212 8.79 5.38 -9.32
C LEU A 212 8.18 6.40 -10.30
N LEU A 213 8.09 7.69 -9.94
CA LEU A 213 7.61 8.73 -10.85
C LEU A 213 8.54 8.92 -12.05
N THR A 214 9.85 8.83 -11.83
CA THR A 214 10.86 9.06 -12.88
C THR A 214 11.61 7.79 -13.29
N SER A 215 11.28 6.66 -12.66
CA SER A 215 11.70 5.31 -13.03
C SER A 215 11.20 4.88 -14.42
N THR A 216 11.85 3.86 -15.00
CA THR A 216 11.38 3.15 -16.20
C THR A 216 10.58 1.89 -15.89
N LEU A 217 10.42 1.50 -14.62
CA LEU A 217 9.71 0.28 -14.24
C LEU A 217 8.23 0.31 -14.64
N GLU A 218 7.76 -0.80 -15.20
CA GLU A 218 6.38 -1.03 -15.59
C GLU A 218 5.88 -2.40 -15.08
N GLY A 219 4.56 -2.54 -14.94
CA GLY A 219 3.93 -3.72 -14.36
C GLY A 219 4.18 -3.83 -12.85
N PRO A 220 4.27 -5.04 -12.29
CA PRO A 220 4.33 -5.23 -10.85
C PRO A 220 5.67 -4.81 -10.25
N VAL A 221 5.61 -4.07 -9.13
CA VAL A 221 6.77 -3.68 -8.31
C VAL A 221 6.47 -3.99 -6.84
N ASN A 222 7.32 -4.80 -6.19
CA ASN A 222 7.15 -5.08 -4.77
C ASN A 222 7.66 -3.92 -3.91
N LEU A 223 6.79 -3.37 -3.07
CA LEU A 223 7.12 -2.36 -2.08
C LEU A 223 7.17 -3.04 -0.72
N ALA A 224 8.31 -3.68 -0.46
CA ALA A 224 8.67 -4.36 0.77
C ALA A 224 10.12 -4.01 1.14
N GLY A 225 10.47 -4.07 2.42
CA GLY A 225 11.80 -3.83 2.94
C GLY A 225 12.80 -4.86 2.41
N PRO A 226 14.09 -4.48 2.30
CA PRO A 226 15.10 -5.31 1.65
C PRO A 226 15.56 -6.49 2.53
N THR A 227 15.33 -6.42 3.84
CA THR A 227 15.62 -7.50 4.79
C THR A 227 14.31 -8.12 5.28
N PRO A 228 14.02 -9.38 4.92
CA PRO A 228 12.82 -10.07 5.39
C PRO A 228 12.77 -10.11 6.92
N ALA A 229 11.56 -10.02 7.47
CA ALA A 229 11.32 -10.18 8.89
C ALA A 229 10.04 -10.96 9.15
N THR A 230 9.98 -11.63 10.29
CA THR A 230 8.81 -12.37 10.75
C THR A 230 7.83 -11.47 11.50
N SER A 231 6.60 -11.96 11.66
CA SER A 231 5.60 -11.27 12.48
C SER A 231 6.04 -11.15 13.95
N ASP A 232 6.75 -12.14 14.49
CA ASP A 232 7.28 -12.11 15.86
C ASP A 232 8.37 -11.05 16.00
N GLU A 233 9.29 -10.94 15.04
CA GLU A 233 10.34 -9.91 15.05
C GLU A 233 9.72 -8.50 15.11
N LEU A 234 8.76 -8.21 14.22
CA LEU A 234 8.07 -6.91 14.20
C LEU A 234 7.33 -6.62 15.51
N THR A 235 6.50 -7.55 15.96
CA THR A 235 5.62 -7.32 17.12
C THR A 235 6.38 -7.34 18.45
N ARG A 236 7.43 -8.15 18.57
CA ARG A 236 8.36 -8.16 19.71
C ARG A 236 9.14 -6.86 19.79
N ARG A 237 9.67 -6.37 18.65
CA ARG A 237 10.40 -5.11 18.60
C ARG A 237 9.51 -3.95 19.04
N LEU A 238 8.28 -3.89 18.52
CA LEU A 238 7.30 -2.88 18.91
C LEU A 238 7.01 -2.87 20.41
N ALA A 239 6.86 -4.04 21.04
CA ALA A 239 6.67 -4.13 22.48
C ALA A 239 7.91 -3.67 23.26
N GLY A 240 9.11 -4.04 22.79
CA GLY A 240 10.38 -3.62 23.36
C GLY A 240 10.55 -2.10 23.38
N ASP A 241 10.34 -1.44 22.24
CA ASP A 241 10.52 0.02 22.10
C ASP A 241 9.48 0.81 22.90
N LEU A 242 8.29 0.25 23.11
CA LEU A 242 7.27 0.82 23.99
C LEU A 242 7.49 0.51 25.48
N GLY A 243 8.51 -0.28 25.82
CA GLY A 243 8.80 -0.71 27.20
C GLY A 243 7.70 -1.60 27.79
N LYS A 244 7.13 -2.50 26.99
CA LYS A 244 5.98 -3.34 27.35
C LYS A 244 6.32 -4.84 27.34
N PRO A 245 5.68 -5.65 28.19
CA PRO A 245 5.90 -7.09 28.20
C PRO A 245 5.43 -7.72 26.88
N TYR A 246 6.11 -8.80 26.48
CA TYR A 246 5.81 -9.57 25.28
C TYR A 246 5.85 -11.07 25.61
N ALA A 247 4.82 -11.54 26.30
CA ALA A 247 4.70 -12.93 26.77
C ALA A 247 3.43 -13.63 26.26
N LEU A 248 2.49 -12.88 25.67
CA LEU A 248 1.24 -13.43 25.17
C LEU A 248 1.45 -14.05 23.79
N THR A 249 0.74 -15.15 23.54
CA THR A 249 0.63 -15.76 22.22
C THR A 249 -0.85 -15.89 21.89
N VAL A 250 -1.27 -15.43 20.72
CA VAL A 250 -2.62 -15.62 20.19
C VAL A 250 -2.57 -16.80 19.21
N PRO A 251 -3.12 -17.97 19.56
CA PRO A 251 -3.12 -19.12 18.67
C PRO A 251 -3.88 -18.87 17.37
N GLU A 252 -3.47 -19.55 16.29
CA GLU A 252 -4.08 -19.40 14.96
C GLU A 252 -5.58 -19.70 14.96
N PHE A 253 -6.03 -20.67 15.76
CA PHE A 253 -7.45 -21.00 15.86
C PHE A 253 -8.27 -19.87 16.52
N VAL A 254 -7.66 -19.08 17.41
CA VAL A 254 -8.30 -17.91 18.03
C VAL A 254 -8.44 -16.80 16.99
N ILE A 255 -7.37 -16.52 16.22
CA ILE A 255 -7.39 -15.55 15.12
C ILE A 255 -8.45 -15.95 14.09
N SER A 256 -8.42 -17.21 13.66
CA SER A 256 -9.39 -17.78 12.73
C SER A 256 -10.82 -17.79 13.26
N GLY A 257 -11.03 -17.97 14.57
CA GLY A 257 -12.36 -17.94 15.17
C GLY A 257 -12.93 -16.53 15.26
N ALA A 258 -12.12 -15.57 15.72
CA ALA A 258 -12.54 -14.20 15.98
C ALA A 258 -12.64 -13.36 14.70
N MET A 259 -11.70 -13.53 13.77
CA MET A 259 -11.59 -12.72 12.55
C MET A 259 -11.93 -13.49 11.27
N GLN A 260 -12.17 -14.81 11.37
CA GLN A 260 -12.54 -15.66 10.24
C GLN A 260 -11.56 -15.51 9.06
N GLU A 261 -12.09 -15.41 7.84
CA GLU A 261 -11.33 -15.23 6.60
C GLU A 261 -10.38 -14.02 6.68
N ALA A 262 -10.78 -12.91 7.32
CA ALA A 262 -9.92 -11.73 7.43
C ALA A 262 -8.64 -12.01 8.23
N GLY A 263 -8.73 -12.76 9.33
CA GLY A 263 -7.56 -13.14 10.11
C GLY A 263 -6.62 -14.07 9.34
N ARG A 264 -7.20 -15.03 8.61
CA ARG A 264 -6.46 -16.01 7.80
C ARG A 264 -5.77 -15.39 6.59
N GLU A 265 -6.35 -14.33 6.02
CA GLU A 265 -5.82 -13.64 4.84
C GLU A 265 -4.88 -12.48 5.20
N MET A 266 -5.03 -11.85 6.37
CA MET A 266 -4.23 -10.66 6.73
C MET A 266 -3.08 -10.93 7.70
N LEU A 267 -3.20 -11.91 8.60
CA LEU A 267 -2.27 -12.06 9.74
C LEU A 267 -1.45 -13.35 9.69
N LEU A 268 -2.06 -14.43 9.20
CA LEU A 268 -1.47 -15.76 9.18
C LEU A 268 -0.60 -16.08 7.94
N PRO A 269 -0.79 -15.47 6.75
CA PRO A 269 0.02 -15.83 5.61
C PRO A 269 1.51 -15.53 5.85
N SER A 270 2.36 -16.42 5.35
CA SER A 270 3.80 -16.25 5.32
C SER A 270 4.25 -15.90 3.91
N GLN A 271 4.82 -14.70 3.75
CA GLN A 271 5.24 -14.19 2.45
C GLN A 271 6.64 -13.57 2.56
N GLN A 272 7.66 -14.32 2.15
CA GLN A 272 9.03 -13.81 2.11
C GLN A 272 9.26 -13.02 0.80
N VAL A 273 8.60 -11.86 0.68
CA VAL A 273 8.67 -10.99 -0.50
C VAL A 273 9.99 -10.25 -0.57
N VAL A 274 10.55 -10.16 -1.76
CA VAL A 274 11.74 -9.37 -2.07
C VAL A 274 11.40 -8.29 -3.10
N PRO A 275 11.81 -7.03 -2.85
CA PRO A 275 11.68 -5.90 -3.79
C PRO A 275 12.72 -5.96 -4.91
N ALA A 276 12.74 -7.04 -5.71
CA ALA A 276 13.84 -7.29 -6.64
C ALA A 276 13.93 -6.23 -7.75
N LYS A 277 12.80 -5.80 -8.31
CA LYS A 277 12.78 -4.75 -9.35
C LYS A 277 13.13 -3.39 -8.77
N LEU A 278 12.57 -3.04 -7.62
CA LEU A 278 12.83 -1.75 -6.97
C LEU A 278 14.30 -1.58 -6.56
N LEU A 279 14.94 -2.65 -6.05
CA LEU A 279 16.39 -2.67 -5.77
C LEU A 279 17.23 -2.55 -7.04
N ALA A 280 16.87 -3.26 -8.11
CA ALA A 280 17.59 -3.21 -9.38
C ALA A 280 17.50 -1.83 -10.06
N ASP A 281 16.39 -1.12 -9.84
CA ASP A 281 16.15 0.25 -10.31
C ASP A 281 16.88 1.32 -9.47
N GLY A 282 17.64 0.91 -8.46
CA GLY A 282 18.53 1.78 -7.68
C GLY A 282 17.88 2.49 -6.50
N PHE A 283 16.65 2.10 -6.11
CA PHE A 283 16.03 2.67 -4.92
C PHE A 283 16.82 2.34 -3.65
N ALA A 284 17.12 3.37 -2.86
CA ALA A 284 17.86 3.25 -1.61
C ALA A 284 16.91 3.33 -0.41
N PHE A 285 16.73 2.21 0.27
CA PHE A 285 15.93 2.15 1.50
C PHE A 285 16.60 2.92 2.64
N ARG A 286 15.83 3.78 3.30
CA ARG A 286 16.25 4.46 4.53
C ARG A 286 16.24 3.49 5.71
N HIS A 287 15.17 2.71 5.86
CA HIS A 287 15.05 1.69 6.91
C HIS A 287 15.18 0.31 6.26
N ARG A 288 16.33 -0.32 6.47
CA ARG A 288 16.70 -1.59 5.85
C ARG A 288 16.22 -2.79 6.65
N THR A 289 16.07 -2.63 7.97
CA THR A 289 15.59 -3.66 8.89
C THR A 289 14.26 -3.24 9.54
N VAL A 290 13.47 -4.24 9.97
CA VAL A 290 12.19 -3.97 10.64
C VAL A 290 12.41 -3.18 11.94
N ASP A 291 13.54 -3.43 12.59
CA ASP A 291 14.05 -2.75 13.76
C ASP A 291 14.15 -1.23 13.55
N GLU A 292 14.83 -0.80 12.49
CA GLU A 292 14.96 0.61 12.12
C GLU A 292 13.60 1.26 11.80
N ALA A 293 12.69 0.50 11.17
CA ALA A 293 11.36 0.99 10.83
C ALA A 293 10.47 1.17 12.08
N VAL A 294 10.57 0.27 13.05
CA VAL A 294 9.83 0.35 14.31
C VAL A 294 10.41 1.46 15.20
N ASP A 295 11.73 1.62 15.27
CA ASP A 295 12.37 2.75 15.94
C ASP A 295 11.84 4.08 15.42
N ALA A 296 11.83 4.24 14.09
CA ALA A 296 11.33 5.43 13.43
C ALA A 296 9.86 5.69 13.78
N LEU A 297 9.01 4.65 13.77
CA LEU A 297 7.62 4.75 14.22
C LEU A 297 7.54 5.25 15.66
N VAL A 298 8.19 4.58 16.62
CA VAL A 298 8.07 4.90 18.04
C VAL A 298 8.62 6.30 18.35
N SER A 299 9.65 6.76 17.66
CA SER A 299 10.18 8.12 17.82
C SER A 299 9.19 9.24 17.46
N THR A 300 8.13 8.92 16.72
CA THR A 300 7.07 9.88 16.31
C THR A 300 5.82 9.83 17.18
N LEU A 301 5.74 8.90 18.15
CA LEU A 301 4.58 8.64 19.01
C LEU A 301 4.63 9.43 20.32
#